data_AF-A0A850BB66-F1
#
_entry.id   AF-A0A850BB66-F1
#
_cell.length_a   1.000
_cell.length_b   1.000
_cell.length_c   1.000
_cell.angle_alpha   90.00
_cell.angle_beta   90.00
_cell.angle_gamma   90.00
#
_symmetry.space_group_name_H-M   'P 1'
#
loop_
_entity.id
_entity.type
_entity.pdbx_description
1 polymer ?
#
loop_
_entity_poly.entity_id
_entity_poly.type
_entity_poly.pdbx_seq_one_letter_code
_entity_poly.pdbx_strand_id
1 'polypeptide(L)'
;AHAVEAAVIRAAAEASAQIERRHLFPAATGGSRRDVGPTPPAEMGRYKGLSFQEATHQFQAALLLDALEETGWNVTEAASKLNLARSHAYRLIRAFDLTRR
;
A
#
# COMPACT_ATOMS: atom_id res chain seq x y z
N ALA A 1 -17.02 -7.14 -31.61
CA ALA A 1 -16.45 -5.94 -32.26
C ALA A 1 -17.35 -4.74 -31.96
N HIS A 2 -16.86 -3.49 -32.03
CA HIS A 2 -17.53 -2.21 -31.65
C HIS A 2 -17.49 -1.78 -30.16
N ALA A 3 -16.61 -2.34 -29.33
CA ALA A 3 -16.55 -1.98 -27.90
C ALA A 3 -16.17 -0.50 -27.65
N VAL A 4 -15.27 0.06 -28.47
CA VAL A 4 -14.80 1.44 -28.34
C VAL A 4 -15.90 2.43 -28.73
N GLU A 5 -16.60 2.18 -29.83
CA GLU A 5 -17.71 3.02 -30.28
C GLU A 5 -18.83 3.09 -29.22
N ALA A 6 -19.20 1.94 -28.65
CA ALA A 6 -20.16 1.89 -27.56
C ALA A 6 -19.68 2.62 -26.28
N ALA A 7 -18.36 2.65 -26.03
CA ALA A 7 -17.78 3.39 -24.92
C ALA A 7 -17.85 4.91 -25.13
N VAL A 8 -17.63 5.38 -26.35
CA VAL A 8 -17.78 6.80 -26.71
C VAL A 8 -19.22 7.26 -26.46
N ILE A 9 -20.20 6.45 -26.88
CA ILE A 9 -21.62 6.75 -26.68
C ILE A 9 -21.96 6.87 -25.18
N ARG A 10 -21.44 5.96 -24.34
CA ARG A 10 -21.63 6.01 -22.88
C ARG A 10 -20.98 7.23 -22.24
N ALA A 11 -19.74 7.54 -22.62
CA ALA A 11 -19.03 8.71 -22.09
C ALA A 11 -19.76 10.03 -22.45
N ALA A 12 -20.26 10.13 -23.68
CA ALA A 12 -21.03 11.28 -24.14
C ALA A 12 -22.37 11.43 -23.40
N ALA A 13 -23.08 10.32 -23.14
CA ALA A 13 -24.33 10.32 -22.37
C ALA A 13 -24.15 10.87 -20.94
N GLU A 14 -22.95 10.73 -20.37
CA GLU A 14 -22.59 11.22 -19.05
C GLU A 14 -21.87 12.57 -19.06
N ALA A 15 -21.77 13.22 -20.22
CA ALA A 15 -21.00 14.46 -20.42
C ALA A 15 -19.54 14.38 -19.94
N SER A 16 -18.94 13.18 -19.96
CA SER A 16 -17.52 13.03 -19.62
C SER A 16 -16.64 13.41 -20.82
N ALA A 17 -15.67 14.29 -20.57
CA ALA A 17 -14.71 14.73 -21.58
C ALA A 17 -13.68 13.64 -21.96
N GLN A 18 -13.63 12.52 -21.23
CA GLN A 18 -12.71 11.41 -21.46
C GLN A 18 -13.42 10.07 -21.39
N ILE A 19 -12.94 9.10 -22.19
CA ILE A 19 -13.44 7.73 -22.13
C ILE A 19 -12.75 7.02 -20.95
N GLU A 20 -13.42 7.02 -19.80
CA GLU A 20 -12.99 6.24 -18.65
C GLU A 20 -13.14 4.73 -18.83
N ARG A 21 -12.38 3.95 -18.04
CA ARG A 21 -12.35 2.47 -18.07
C ARG A 21 -13.74 1.85 -18.00
N ARG A 22 -14.63 2.42 -17.19
CA ARG A 22 -16.02 1.96 -17.01
C ARG A 22 -16.87 2.05 -18.26
N HIS A 23 -16.55 2.96 -19.19
CA HIS A 23 -17.24 3.05 -20.47
C HIS A 23 -16.81 1.94 -21.43
N LEU A 24 -15.54 1.53 -21.40
CA LEU A 24 -14.99 0.48 -22.27
C LEU A 24 -15.33 -0.93 -21.78
N PHE A 25 -15.37 -1.12 -20.47
CA PHE A 25 -15.66 -2.40 -19.84
C PHE A 25 -16.92 -2.27 -18.97
N PRO A 26 -18.11 -2.12 -19.58
CA PRO A 26 -19.36 -2.11 -18.83
C PRO A 26 -19.50 -3.46 -18.13
N ALA A 27 -19.82 -3.44 -16.83
CA ALA A 27 -20.06 -4.66 -16.06
C ALA A 27 -21.15 -5.46 -16.77
N ALA A 28 -20.82 -6.67 -17.22
CA ALA A 28 -21.69 -7.48 -18.05
C ALA A 28 -23.05 -7.70 -17.37
N THR A 29 -24.09 -7.05 -17.89
CA THR A 29 -25.48 -7.30 -17.52
C THR A 29 -25.92 -8.61 -18.16
N GLY A 30 -25.71 -9.72 -17.44
CA GLY A 30 -26.33 -11.02 -17.75
C GLY A 30 -25.34 -12.15 -18.00
N GLY A 31 -24.86 -12.78 -16.92
CA GLY A 31 -24.10 -14.03 -17.02
C GLY A 31 -23.14 -14.22 -15.85
N SER A 32 -23.65 -14.78 -14.76
CA SER A 32 -22.91 -15.06 -13.52
C SER A 32 -22.28 -13.83 -12.88
N ARG A 33 -23.00 -13.30 -11.88
CA ARG A 33 -22.45 -12.52 -10.78
C ARG A 33 -21.35 -13.36 -10.11
N ARG A 34 -20.13 -13.38 -10.66
CA ARG A 34 -18.96 -13.31 -9.82
C ARG A 34 -18.92 -11.87 -9.38
N ASP A 35 -19.30 -11.68 -8.13
CA ASP A 35 -19.17 -10.44 -7.41
C ASP A 35 -17.76 -9.89 -7.63
N VAL A 36 -17.58 -8.99 -8.60
CA VAL A 36 -16.62 -7.91 -8.43
C VAL A 36 -17.30 -7.02 -7.40
N GLY A 37 -17.28 -7.49 -6.15
CA GLY A 37 -17.47 -6.64 -4.99
C GLY A 37 -16.52 -5.45 -5.09
N PRO A 38 -16.71 -4.41 -4.26
CA PRO A 38 -15.76 -3.30 -4.22
C PRO A 38 -14.36 -3.90 -4.27
N THR A 39 -13.54 -3.46 -5.25
CA THR A 39 -12.13 -3.88 -5.34
C THR A 39 -11.64 -3.94 -3.91
N PRO A 40 -11.32 -5.13 -3.36
CA PRO A 40 -11.06 -5.23 -1.93
C PRO A 40 -10.00 -4.17 -1.67
N PRO A 41 -10.30 -3.16 -0.84
CA PRO A 41 -9.38 -2.04 -0.63
C PRO A 41 -8.04 -2.69 -0.34
N ALA A 42 -7.06 -2.41 -1.23
CA ALA A 42 -5.80 -3.14 -1.36
C ALA A 42 -5.37 -3.64 0.02
N GLU A 43 -5.48 -4.95 0.29
CA GLU A 43 -5.67 -5.56 1.63
C GLU A 43 -4.89 -4.82 2.72
N MET A 44 -5.44 -3.69 3.16
CA MET A 44 -4.82 -2.86 4.16
C MET A 44 -5.28 -3.58 5.40
N GLY A 45 -4.36 -4.39 5.97
CA GLY A 45 -4.67 -5.32 7.04
C GLY A 45 -5.64 -4.66 8.01
N ARG A 46 -6.76 -5.35 8.29
CA ARG A 46 -7.86 -4.78 9.10
C ARG A 46 -7.27 -4.13 10.35
N TYR A 47 -7.72 -2.91 10.64
CA TYR A 47 -7.28 -2.15 11.81
C TYR A 47 -7.38 -3.03 13.06
N LYS A 48 -6.24 -3.23 13.74
CA LYS A 48 -6.10 -4.18 14.85
C LYS A 48 -6.54 -3.62 16.21
N GLY A 49 -7.20 -2.46 16.24
CA GLY A 49 -7.59 -1.80 17.49
C GLY A 49 -6.44 -1.11 18.24
N LEU A 50 -5.26 -1.01 17.63
CA LEU A 50 -4.08 -0.36 18.21
C LEU A 50 -4.22 1.15 18.16
N SER A 51 -3.79 1.85 19.21
CA SER A 51 -3.57 3.28 19.11
C SER A 51 -2.61 3.63 17.96
N PHE A 52 -2.73 4.84 17.44
CA PHE A 52 -1.83 5.33 16.38
C PHE A 52 -0.36 5.20 16.78
N GLN A 53 -0.05 5.48 18.05
CA GLN A 53 1.28 5.39 18.63
C GLN A 53 1.81 3.95 18.60
N GLU A 54 1.01 2.97 19.03
CA GLU A 54 1.39 1.55 19.02
C GLU A 54 1.61 1.03 17.59
N ALA A 55 0.69 1.35 16.67
CA ALA A 55 0.82 0.96 15.27
C ALA A 55 2.10 1.55 14.64
N THR A 56 2.39 2.82 14.94
CA THR A 56 3.60 3.50 14.47
C THR A 56 4.87 2.88 15.05
N HIS A 57 4.88 2.52 16.34
CA HIS A 57 6.01 1.83 16.97
C HIS A 57 6.27 0.47 16.32
N GLN A 58 5.23 -0.33 16.06
CA GLN A 58 5.37 -1.62 15.39
C GLN A 58 5.94 -1.47 13.98
N PHE A 59 5.43 -0.51 13.21
CA PHE A 59 5.94 -0.21 11.88
C PHE A 59 7.41 0.23 11.91
N GLN A 60 7.77 1.14 12.80
CA GLN A 60 9.15 1.63 12.92
C GLN A 60 10.12 0.53 13.33
N ALA A 61 9.72 -0.35 14.25
CA ALA A 61 10.54 -1.47 14.68
C ALA A 61 10.80 -2.46 13.53
N ALA A 62 9.76 -2.82 12.78
CA ALA A 62 9.88 -3.70 11.62
C ALA A 62 10.77 -3.10 10.54
N LEU A 63 10.51 -1.85 10.15
CA LEU A 63 11.30 -1.15 9.12
C LEU A 63 12.78 -1.05 9.48
N LEU A 64 13.08 -0.75 10.76
CA LEU A 64 14.45 -0.65 11.23
C LEU A 64 15.14 -2.03 11.26
N LEU A 65 14.42 -3.07 11.69
CA LEU A 65 14.94 -4.44 11.70
C LEU A 65 15.29 -4.90 10.28
N ASP A 66 14.38 -4.72 9.31
CA ASP A 66 14.61 -5.10 7.92
C ASP A 66 15.86 -4.41 7.34
N ALA A 67 16.02 -3.11 7.60
CA ALA A 67 17.20 -2.37 7.15
C ALA A 67 18.50 -2.83 7.86
N LEU A 68 18.42 -3.21 9.15
CA LEU A 68 19.56 -3.78 9.87
C LEU A 68 19.94 -5.15 9.31
N GLU A 69 18.98 -6.02 9.03
CA GLU A 69 19.23 -7.32 8.43
C GLU A 69 19.84 -7.19 7.03
N GLU A 70 19.28 -6.33 6.17
CA GLU A 70 19.77 -6.09 4.81
C GLU A 70 21.22 -5.57 4.79
N THR A 71 21.60 -4.76 5.78
CA THR A 71 22.95 -4.16 5.90
C THR A 71 23.91 -5.01 6.75
N GLY A 72 23.54 -6.24 7.11
CA GLY A 72 24.40 -7.11 7.93
C GLY A 72 24.68 -6.55 9.33
N TRP A 73 23.71 -5.83 9.89
CA TRP A 73 23.76 -5.10 11.17
C TRP A 73 24.71 -3.90 11.20
N ASN A 74 25.04 -3.33 10.03
CA ASN A 74 25.74 -2.06 9.95
C ASN A 74 24.80 -0.88 10.26
N VAL A 75 24.71 -0.50 11.54
CA VAL A 75 23.82 0.57 12.03
C VAL A 75 24.02 1.92 11.30
N THR A 76 25.25 2.25 10.91
CA THR A 76 25.54 3.51 10.22
C THR A 76 24.96 3.51 8.81
N GLU A 77 25.09 2.38 8.10
CA GLU A 77 24.55 2.20 6.76
C GLU A 77 23.02 2.11 6.78
N ALA A 78 22.43 1.34 7.72
CA ALA A 78 20.98 1.27 7.91
C ALA A 78 20.39 2.66 8.22
N ALA A 79 21.03 3.43 9.10
CA ALA A 79 20.62 4.79 9.40
C ALA A 79 20.70 5.70 8.17
N SER A 80 21.77 5.60 7.37
CA SER A 80 21.90 6.34 6.11
C SER A 80 20.79 5.99 5.12
N LYS A 81 20.52 4.69 4.89
CA LYS A 81 19.44 4.22 4.00
C LYS A 81 18.07 4.72 4.42
N LEU A 82 17.79 4.73 5.73
CA LEU A 82 16.52 5.21 6.28
C LEU A 82 16.50 6.73 6.51
N ASN A 83 17.55 7.46 6.14
CA ASN A 83 17.73 8.89 6.39
C ASN A 83 17.51 9.27 7.88
N LEU A 84 18.03 8.45 8.78
CA LEU A 84 18.03 8.67 10.23
C LEU A 84 19.38 9.18 10.69
N ALA A 85 19.37 10.08 11.67
CA ALA A 85 20.58 10.36 12.43
C ALA A 85 21.07 9.07 13.12
N ARG A 86 22.38 8.81 13.10
CA ARG A 86 22.98 7.62 13.73
C ARG A 86 22.60 7.49 15.21
N SER A 87 22.59 8.61 15.95
CA SER A 87 22.17 8.66 17.36
C SER A 87 20.70 8.26 17.55
N HIS A 88 19.84 8.60 16.58
CA HIS A 88 18.43 8.21 16.61
C HIS A 88 18.29 6.70 16.34
N ALA A 89 19.02 6.15 15.37
CA ALA A 89 18.97 4.72 15.06
C ALA A 89 19.36 3.87 16.28
N TYR A 90 20.45 4.19 16.98
CA TYR A 90 20.82 3.51 18.23
C TYR A 90 19.76 3.63 19.33
N ARG A 91 19.12 4.80 19.44
CA ARG A 91 18.03 5.00 20.40
C ARG A 91 16.83 4.12 20.06
N LEU A 92 16.47 3.99 18.77
CA LEU A 92 15.37 3.13 18.33
C LEU A 92 15.70 1.65 18.53
N ILE A 93 16.93 1.21 18.22
CA ILE A 93 17.39 -0.16 18.50
C ILE A 93 17.17 -0.52 19.97
N ARG A 94 17.57 0.37 20.89
CA ARG A 94 17.34 0.17 22.33
C ARG A 94 15.88 0.26 22.73
N ALA A 95 15.12 1.20 22.18
CA ALA A 95 13.72 1.40 22.52
C ALA A 95 12.82 0.23 22.06
N PHE A 96 13.19 -0.44 20.97
CA PHE A 96 12.48 -1.59 20.41
C PHE A 96 13.12 -2.93 20.77
N ASP A 97 14.18 -2.94 21.59
CA ASP A 97 14.93 -4.12 22.01
C ASP A 97 15.36 -5.03 20.84
N LEU A 98 15.81 -4.42 19.74
CA LEU A 98 16.22 -5.15 18.54
C LEU A 98 17.57 -5.82 18.75
N THR A 99 17.64 -7.13 18.49
CA THR A 99 18.83 -7.95 18.66
C THR A 99 19.13 -8.77 17.41
N ARG A 100 20.43 -9.02 17.16
CA ARG A 100 20.88 -9.89 16.08
C ARG A 100 20.61 -11.34 16.46
N ARG A 101 19.85 -12.04 15.61
CA ARG A 101 19.63 -13.49 15.72
C ARG A 101 20.86 -14.27 15.26
#